data_AF-A0A9E4V1Y8-F1
#
_entry.id   AF-A0A9E4V1Y8-F1
#
_cell.length_a   1.000
_cell.length_b   1.000
_cell.length_c   1.000
_cell.angle_alpha   90.00
_cell.angle_beta   90.00
_cell.angle_gamma   90.00
#
_symmetry.space_group_name_H-M   'P 1'
#
loop_
_entity.id
_entity.type
_entity.pdbx_description
1 polymer ?
#
loop_
_entity_poly.entity_id
_entity_poly.type
_entity_poly.pdbx_seq_one_letter_code
_entity_poly.pdbx_strand_id
1 'polypeptide(L)' 'MITDDKQLKVTMERISRFQAQLAHLRISEPNAANFHAAASGFLAEMDRMQGEVREYLSTHPNELETIP' A
#
# COMPACT_ATOMS: atom_id res chain seq x y z
N MET A 1 -10.79 1.28 -1.85
CA MET A 1 -11.44 0.06 -2.36
C MET A 1 -11.06 -0.05 -3.83
N ILE A 2 -10.40 -1.14 -4.21
CA ILE A 2 -9.96 -1.41 -5.59
C ILE A 2 -11.10 -2.14 -6.30
N THR A 3 -11.52 -1.64 -7.45
CA THR A 3 -12.65 -2.22 -8.22
C THR A 3 -12.25 -2.74 -9.58
N ASP A 4 -11.03 -2.46 -10.03
CA ASP A 4 -10.52 -2.85 -11.35
C ASP A 4 -8.99 -2.98 -11.35
N ASP A 5 -8.45 -3.62 -12.40
CA ASP A 5 -7.02 -3.86 -12.57
C ASP A 5 -6.18 -2.58 -12.70
N LYS A 6 -6.78 -1.48 -13.18
CA LYS A 6 -6.09 -0.19 -13.28
C LYS A 6 -5.83 0.38 -11.88
N GLN A 7 -6.83 0.32 -11.01
CA GLN A 7 -6.72 0.71 -9.61
C GLN A 7 -5.81 -0.22 -8.82
N LEU A 8 -5.82 -1.53 -9.13
CA LEU A 8 -4.87 -2.50 -8.57
C LEU A 8 -3.44 -2.07 -8.88
N LYS A 9 -3.14 -1.85 -10.16
CA LYS A 9 -1.81 -1.42 -10.60
C LYS A 9 -1.38 -0.11 -9.94
N VAL A 10 -2.25 0.89 -9.91
CA VAL A 10 -1.96 2.19 -9.26
C VAL A 10 -1.66 2.00 -7.77
N THR A 11 -2.43 1.16 -7.08
CA THR A 11 -2.23 0.90 -5.65
C THR A 11 -0.90 0.19 -5.39
N MET A 12 -0.56 -0.83 -6.19
CA MET A 12 0.74 -1.52 -6.10
C MET A 12 1.93 -0.58 -6.36
N GLU A 13 1.83 0.31 -7.35
CA GLU A 13 2.86 1.34 -7.61
C GLU A 13 3.01 2.32 -6.44
N ARG A 14 1.90 2.73 -5.81
CA ARG A 14 1.93 3.59 -4.62
C ARG A 14 2.62 2.90 -3.44
N ILE A 15 2.30 1.62 -3.18
CA ILE A 15 2.97 0.82 -2.14
C ILE A 15 4.48 0.78 -2.39
N SER A 16 4.90 0.48 -3.62
CA SER A 16 6.33 0.42 -3.99
C SER A 16 7.06 1.74 -3.75
N ARG A 17 6.43 2.89 -4.06
CA ARG A 17 7.00 4.21 -3.78
C ARG A 17 7.15 4.46 -2.28
N PHE A 18 6.16 4.10 -1.46
CA PHE A 18 6.27 4.22 0.00
C PHE A 18 7.34 3.31 0.59
N GLN A 19 7.49 2.09 0.09
CA GLN A 19 8.58 1.20 0.49
C GLN A 19 9.95 1.81 0.18
N ALA A 20 10.12 2.41 -1.01
CA ALA A 20 11.36 3.08 -1.38
C ALA A 20 11.66 4.29 -0.49
N GLN A 21 10.65 5.11 -0.19
CA GLN A 21 10.77 6.27 0.70
C GLN A 21 11.11 5.86 2.14
N LEU A 22 10.45 4.82 2.65
CA LEU A 22 10.72 4.30 4.00
C LEU A 22 12.13 3.68 4.09
N ALA A 23 12.56 2.95 3.06
CA ALA A 23 13.91 2.39 2.99
C ALA A 23 14.98 3.49 2.97
N HIS A 24 14.75 4.58 2.24
CA HIS A 24 15.63 5.75 2.25
C HIS A 24 15.65 6.40 3.64
N LEU A 25 14.48 6.65 4.24
CA LEU A 25 14.33 7.28 5.55
C LEU A 25 15.08 6.51 6.65
N ARG A 26 15.08 5.18 6.59
CA ARG A 26 15.80 4.31 7.53
C ARG A 26 17.32 4.55 7.57
N ILE A 27 17.89 5.07 6.49
CA ILE A 27 19.33 5.34 6.36
C ILE A 27 19.62 6.83 6.56
N SER A 28 18.72 7.71 6.11
CA SER A 28 18.94 9.16 6.10
C SER A 28 18.61 9.86 7.41
N GLU A 29 17.72 9.32 8.24
CA GLU A 29 17.32 9.94 9.52
C GLU A 29 18.14 9.35 10.69
N PRO A 30 19.10 10.11 11.27
CA PRO A 30 19.96 9.60 12.34
C PRO A 30 19.24 9.50 13.71
N ASN A 31 18.14 10.22 13.92
CA ASN A 31 17.39 10.18 15.16
C ASN A 31 16.26 9.14 15.10
N ALA A 32 16.34 8.13 15.96
CA ALA A 32 15.34 7.05 15.98
C ALA A 32 13.90 7.54 16.25
N ALA A 33 13.70 8.53 17.12
CA ALA A 33 12.38 9.06 17.41
C ALA A 33 11.78 9.78 16.20
N ASN A 34 12.59 10.58 15.49
CA ASN A 34 12.18 11.23 14.24
C ASN A 34 11.86 10.20 13.16
N PHE A 35 12.70 9.16 13.03
CA PHE A 35 12.45 8.05 12.11
C PHE A 35 11.09 7.41 12.40
N HIS A 36 10.81 7.03 13.66
CA HIS A 36 9.55 6.39 14.02
C HIS A 36 8.34 7.31 13.79
N ALA A 37 8.46 8.59 14.13
CA ALA A 37 7.40 9.57 13.87
C ALA A 37 7.09 9.66 12.37
N ALA A 38 8.10 9.81 11.51
CA ALA A 38 7.92 9.91 10.06
C ALA A 38 7.48 8.57 9.43
N ALA A 39 8.05 7.44 9.86
CA ALA A 39 7.75 6.10 9.36
C ALA A 39 6.31 5.65 9.65
N SER A 40 5.73 6.09 10.77
CA SER A 40 4.41 5.66 11.22
C SER A 40 3.30 5.87 10.18
N GLY A 41 3.31 7.03 9.50
CA GLY A 41 2.35 7.35 8.45
C GLY A 41 2.50 6.48 7.20
N PHE A 42 3.75 6.20 6.79
CA PHE A 42 4.01 5.31 5.65
C PHE A 42 3.52 3.89 5.95
N LEU A 43 3.84 3.36 7.13
CA LEU A 43 3.47 2.01 7.55
C LEU A 43 1.94 1.85 7.59
N ALA A 44 1.23 2.76 8.27
CA ALA A 44 -0.22 2.68 8.38
C ALA A 44 -0.93 2.74 7.00
N GLU A 45 -0.47 3.60 6.11
CA GLU A 45 -1.06 3.71 4.76
C GLU A 45 -0.71 2.52 3.86
N MET A 46 0.50 1.96 3.98
CA MET A 46 0.86 0.71 3.30
C MET A 46 0.00 -0.47 3.79
N ASP A 47 -0.21 -0.60 5.10
CA ASP A 47 -1.04 -1.67 5.68
C ASP A 47 -2.48 -1.59 5.15
N ARG A 48 -3.06 -0.39 5.11
CA ARG A 48 -4.38 -0.14 4.51
C ARG A 48 -4.42 -0.56 3.05
N MET A 49 -3.48 -0.08 2.24
CA MET A 49 -3.44 -0.39 0.80
C MET A 49 -3.17 -1.88 0.51
N GLN A 50 -2.31 -2.53 1.29
CA GLN A 50 -2.09 -3.97 1.16
C GLN A 50 -3.35 -4.77 1.52
N GLY A 51 -4.13 -4.30 2.49
CA GLY A 51 -5.47 -4.84 2.77
C GLY A 51 -6.37 -4.80 1.54
N GLU A 52 -6.46 -3.65 0.87
CA GLU A 52 -7.27 -3.49 -0.35
C GLU A 52 -6.77 -4.37 -1.51
N VAL A 53 -5.44 -4.46 -1.71
CA VAL A 53 -4.85 -5.32 -2.74
C VAL A 53 -5.16 -6.79 -2.48
N ARG A 54 -5.01 -7.24 -1.23
CA ARG A 54 -5.31 -8.63 -0.85
C ARG A 54 -6.79 -8.95 -1.06
N GLU A 55 -7.68 -8.06 -0.65
CA GLU A 55 -9.13 -8.22 -0.82
C GLU A 55 -9.49 -8.37 -2.30
N TYR A 56 -9.00 -7.46 -3.15
CA TYR A 56 -9.23 -7.52 -4.59
C TYR A 56 -8.71 -8.83 -5.22
N LEU A 57 -7.45 -9.19 -4.94
CA LEU A 57 -6.83 -10.40 -5.49
C LEU A 57 -7.40 -11.70 -4.92
N SER A 58 -8.16 -11.64 -3.83
CA SER A 58 -8.86 -12.80 -3.26
C SER A 58 -10.19 -13.10 -3.95
N THR A 59 -10.64 -12.22 -4.85
CA THR A 59 -11.90 -12.36 -5.60
C THR A 59 -11.58 -12.70 -7.06
N HIS A 60 -12.22 -13.72 -7.62
CA HIS A 60 -12.04 -14.04 -9.04
C HIS A 60 -12.79 -13.01 -9.92
N PRO A 61 -12.26 -12.57 -11.07
CA PRO A 61 -12.94 -11.59 -11.94
C PRO A 61 -14.39 -11.94 -12.29
N ASN A 62 -14.70 -13.22 -12.53
CA ASN A 62 -16.06 -13.68 -12.83
C ASN A 62 -17.04 -13.53 -11.65
N GLU A 63 -16.57 -13.36 -10.42
CA GLU A 63 -17.42 -13.10 -9.26
C GLU A 63 -17.75 -11.59 -9.16
N LEU A 64 -16.84 -10.73 -9.61
CA LEU A 64 -17.04 -9.27 -9.64
C LEU A 64 -18.09 -8.83 -10.67
N GLU A 65 -18.29 -9.59 -11.76
CA GLU A 65 -19.35 -9.32 -12.76
C GLU A 65 -20.75 -9.69 -12.28
N THR A 66 -20.88 -10.42 -11.17
CA THR A 66 -22.17 -10.95 -10.69
C THR A 66 -22.81 -10.14 -9.55
N ILE A 67 -22.23 -8.99 -9.18
CA ILE A 67 -22.83 -8.08 -8.20
C ILE A 67 -23.74 -7.11 -8.98
N PRO A 68 -25.09 -7.21 -8.87
CA PRO A 68 -26.02 -6.31 -9.55
C PRO A 68 -25.99 -4.88 -9.00
#